data_AF-A0A2X3HA98-F1
#
_entry.id   AF-A0A2X3HA98-F1
#
_cell.length_a   1.000
_cell.length_b   1.000
_cell.length_c   1.000
_cell.angle_alpha   90.00
_cell.angle_beta   90.00
_cell.angle_gamma   90.00
#
_symmetry.space_group_name_H-M   'P 1'
#
loop_
_entity.id
_entity.type
_entity.pdbx_description
1 polymer ?
#
loop_
_entity_poly.entity_id
_entity_poly.type
_entity_poly.pdbx_seq_one_letter_code
_entity_poly.pdbx_strand_id
1 'polypeptide(L)'
;MAAWNVPLKESMVKNLWLAGMTGEQRAEAIGCQNAHPAQCVKNEAVISLDISMGNAGAAAPWLAIAAATEIARQTHSPQMIICGDTTQKVLWSTLITPIASRQEMDL
;
A
#
# COMPACT_ATOMS: atom_id res chain seq x y z
N MET A 1 -16.10 3.78 12.84
CA MET A 1 -16.82 4.42 11.71
C MET A 1 -15.81 5.14 10.83
N ALA A 2 -15.28 4.49 9.78
CA ALA A 2 -14.28 5.07 8.86
C ALA A 2 -14.27 4.38 7.47
N ALA A 3 -15.39 3.79 7.04
CA ALA A 3 -15.38 2.80 5.95
C ALA A 3 -16.00 3.26 4.62
N TRP A 4 -16.21 4.56 4.38
CA TRP A 4 -17.03 4.99 3.22
C TRP A 4 -16.47 6.10 2.32
N ASN A 5 -15.26 6.59 2.53
CA ASN A 5 -14.76 7.76 1.78
C ASN A 5 -14.06 7.42 0.45
N VAL A 6 -13.88 6.14 0.11
CA VAL A 6 -13.51 5.72 -1.26
C VAL A 6 -14.20 4.39 -1.54
N PRO A 7 -15.25 4.34 -2.40
CA PRO A 7 -15.83 3.07 -2.82
C PRO A 7 -14.80 2.33 -3.69
N LEU A 8 -13.98 1.51 -3.05
CA LEU A 8 -13.17 0.54 -3.77
C LEU A 8 -14.11 -0.57 -4.20
N LYS A 9 -14.26 -0.77 -5.52
CA LYS A 9 -14.84 -2.03 -6.01
C LYS A 9 -13.99 -3.16 -5.42
N GLU A 10 -14.64 -4.25 -5.02
CA GLU A 10 -13.94 -5.42 -4.51
C GLU A 10 -12.82 -5.80 -5.50
N SER A 11 -11.65 -6.18 -4.98
CA SER A 11 -10.49 -6.67 -5.75
C SER A 11 -9.64 -5.69 -6.58
N MET A 12 -9.63 -4.39 -6.27
CA MET A 12 -8.83 -3.43 -7.05
C MET A 12 -7.36 -3.25 -6.62
N VAL A 13 -6.97 -3.63 -5.40
CA VAL A 13 -5.57 -3.41 -4.96
C VAL A 13 -4.65 -4.35 -5.72
N LYS A 14 -3.71 -3.77 -6.49
CA LYS A 14 -2.78 -4.55 -7.32
C LYS A 14 -1.54 -4.99 -6.55
N ASN A 15 -0.92 -4.10 -5.78
CA ASN A 15 0.24 -4.43 -4.94
C ASN A 15 0.06 -3.89 -3.52
N LEU A 16 0.69 -4.58 -2.58
CA LEU A 16 0.85 -4.18 -1.19
C LEU A 16 2.32 -3.81 -0.93
N TRP A 17 2.59 -2.55 -0.60
CA TRP A 17 3.92 -2.02 -0.34
C TRP A 17 4.18 -1.95 1.16
N LEU A 18 5.24 -2.60 1.63
CA LEU A 18 5.67 -2.62 3.03
C LEU A 18 6.99 -1.85 3.19
N ALA A 19 7.02 -0.85 4.06
CA ALA A 19 8.22 -0.02 4.24
C ALA A 19 8.39 0.51 5.68
N GLY A 20 9.63 0.68 6.11
CA GLY A 20 9.97 1.25 7.42
C GLY A 20 9.54 0.38 8.59
N MET A 21 9.55 -0.95 8.43
CA MET A 21 9.02 -1.89 9.42
C MET A 21 10.12 -2.71 10.09
N THR A 22 9.94 -3.03 11.37
CA THR A 22 10.67 -4.13 12.00
C THR A 22 10.20 -5.48 11.43
N GLY A 23 10.96 -6.56 11.71
CA GLY A 23 10.57 -7.91 11.30
C GLY A 23 9.22 -8.35 11.89
N GLU A 24 8.93 -7.96 13.13
CA GLU A 24 7.67 -8.25 13.82
C GLU A 24 6.49 -7.51 13.16
N GLN A 25 6.63 -6.20 12.94
CA GLN A 25 5.62 -5.37 12.26
C GLN A 25 5.33 -5.88 10.84
N ARG A 26 6.36 -6.33 10.12
CA ARG A 26 6.20 -6.91 8.78
C ARG A 26 5.40 -8.21 8.82
N ALA A 27 5.68 -9.10 9.77
CA ALA A 27 4.96 -10.35 9.92
C ALA A 27 3.47 -10.11 10.23
N GLU A 28 3.18 -9.13 11.11
CA GLU A 28 1.81 -8.71 11.41
C GLU A 28 1.10 -8.17 10.16
N ALA A 29 1.74 -7.27 9.41
CA ALA A 29 1.17 -6.71 8.19
C ALA A 29 0.87 -7.77 7.11
N ILE A 30 1.75 -8.76 6.96
CA ILE A 30 1.52 -9.91 6.06
C ILE A 30 0.38 -10.79 6.57
N GLY A 31 0.28 -11.01 7.89
CA GLY A 31 -0.84 -11.74 8.49
C GLY A 31 -2.20 -11.10 8.19
N CYS A 32 -2.24 -9.77 8.04
CA CYS A 32 -3.44 -9.02 7.68
C CYS A 32 -3.71 -8.93 6.16
N GLN A 33 -2.86 -9.47 5.28
CA GLN A 33 -3.00 -9.36 3.82
C GLN A 33 -4.35 -9.90 3.32
N ASN A 34 -4.91 -10.93 3.96
CA ASN A 34 -6.19 -11.51 3.56
C ASN A 34 -7.42 -10.70 4.01
N ALA A 35 -7.22 -9.56 4.68
CA ALA A 35 -8.28 -8.67 5.11
C ALA A 35 -8.56 -7.58 4.07
N HIS A 36 -9.77 -7.04 4.08
CA HIS A 36 -10.13 -5.89 3.26
C HIS A 36 -9.24 -4.68 3.59
N PRO A 37 -8.67 -3.93 2.61
CA PRO A 37 -8.82 -4.07 1.14
C PRO A 37 -7.70 -4.85 0.43
N ALA A 38 -6.80 -5.51 1.17
CA ALA A 38 -5.63 -6.21 0.62
C ALA A 38 -5.93 -7.66 0.18
N GLN A 39 -7.14 -8.17 0.41
CA GLN A 39 -7.51 -9.58 0.23
C GLN A 39 -7.33 -10.12 -1.20
N CYS A 40 -7.26 -9.23 -2.20
CA CYS A 40 -7.02 -9.59 -3.59
C CYS A 40 -5.54 -9.58 -4.00
N VAL A 41 -4.66 -9.07 -3.13
CA VAL A 41 -3.22 -9.01 -3.38
C VAL A 41 -2.63 -10.40 -3.23
N LYS A 42 -1.99 -10.91 -4.28
CA LYS A 42 -1.27 -12.18 -4.23
C LYS A 42 0.06 -12.00 -3.50
N ASN A 43 0.62 -13.10 -2.97
CA ASN A 43 1.87 -13.06 -2.21
C ASN A 43 3.04 -12.48 -3.03
N GLU A 44 3.11 -12.77 -4.33
CA GLU A 44 4.11 -12.21 -5.24
C GLU A 44 3.96 -10.69 -5.48
N ALA A 45 2.80 -10.13 -5.16
CA ALA A 45 2.47 -8.71 -5.26
C ALA A 45 2.62 -7.96 -3.91
N VAL A 46 3.20 -8.62 -2.90
CA VAL A 46 3.63 -7.98 -1.66
C VAL A 46 5.10 -7.58 -1.79
N ILE A 47 5.35 -6.28 -1.76
CA ILE A 47 6.66 -5.69 -2.05
C ILE A 47 7.21 -5.07 -0.77
N SER A 48 8.32 -5.59 -0.24
CA SER A 48 9.02 -4.98 0.88
C SER A 48 10.18 -4.12 0.39
N LEU A 49 10.02 -2.80 0.50
CA LEU A 49 11.07 -1.87 0.08
C LEU A 49 12.32 -1.97 0.96
N ASP A 50 12.16 -2.28 2.25
CA ASP A 50 13.28 -2.46 3.17
C ASP A 50 14.17 -3.65 2.76
N ILE A 51 13.59 -4.69 2.15
CA ILE A 51 14.34 -5.85 1.63
C ILE A 51 15.08 -5.46 0.36
N SER A 52 14.44 -4.72 -0.55
CA SER A 52 15.02 -4.38 -1.85
C SER A 52 16.06 -3.25 -1.78
N MET A 53 15.91 -2.29 -0.86
CA MET A 53 16.69 -1.06 -0.82
C MET A 53 17.45 -0.85 0.50
N GLY A 54 17.27 -1.73 1.48
CA GLY A 54 17.78 -1.56 2.84
C GLY A 54 16.91 -0.63 3.69
N ASN A 55 17.35 -0.35 4.92
CA ASN A 55 16.60 0.48 5.85
C ASN A 55 16.79 1.97 5.53
N ALA A 56 15.81 2.56 4.84
CA ALA A 56 15.80 3.99 4.51
C ALA A 56 15.39 4.90 5.69
N GLY A 57 15.08 4.35 6.86
CA GLY A 57 14.70 5.09 8.06
C GLY A 57 13.51 6.02 7.81
N ALA A 58 13.64 7.29 8.20
CA ALA A 58 12.60 8.31 8.03
C ALA A 58 12.20 8.55 6.55
N ALA A 59 13.04 8.12 5.59
CA ALA A 59 12.72 8.23 4.16
C ALA A 59 11.84 7.09 3.63
N ALA A 60 11.69 5.98 4.37
CA ALA A 60 10.98 4.79 3.89
C ALA A 60 9.52 5.06 3.48
N PRO A 61 8.70 5.81 4.26
CA PRO A 61 7.38 6.29 3.82
C PRO A 61 7.36 7.00 2.46
N TRP A 62 8.32 7.89 2.23
CA TRP A 62 8.37 8.72 1.03
C TRP A 62 8.73 7.91 -0.20
N LEU A 63 9.65 6.96 -0.04
CA LEU A 63 10.01 6.02 -1.11
C LEU A 63 8.82 5.11 -1.46
N ALA A 64 8.07 4.64 -0.46
CA ALA A 64 6.85 3.86 -0.68
C ALA A 64 5.80 4.64 -1.46
N ILE A 65 5.56 5.90 -1.08
CA ILE A 65 4.63 6.78 -1.80
C ILE A 65 5.09 6.99 -3.24
N ALA A 66 6.37 7.29 -3.47
CA ALA A 66 6.91 7.51 -4.81
C ALA A 66 6.77 6.26 -5.70
N ALA A 67 7.18 5.08 -5.20
CA ALA A 67 7.12 3.83 -5.95
C ALA A 67 5.67 3.41 -6.24
N ALA A 68 4.80 3.44 -5.22
CA ALA A 68 3.39 3.11 -5.38
C ALA A 68 2.70 4.10 -6.34
N THR A 69 3.01 5.40 -6.28
CA THR A 69 2.44 6.38 -7.22
C THR A 69 2.85 6.10 -8.66
N GLU A 70 4.13 5.80 -8.89
CA GLU A 70 4.60 5.50 -10.24
C GLU A 70 3.95 4.22 -10.78
N ILE A 71 3.82 3.17 -9.96
CA ILE A 71 3.15 1.93 -10.38
C ILE A 71 1.63 2.13 -10.56
N ALA A 72 0.98 2.93 -9.71
CA ALA A 72 -0.42 3.29 -9.90
C ALA A 72 -0.63 3.95 -11.27
N ARG A 73 0.25 4.90 -11.63
CA ARG A 73 0.24 5.59 -12.93
C ARG A 73 0.45 4.63 -14.10
N GLN A 74 1.43 3.72 -14.01
CA GLN A 74 1.74 2.78 -15.09
C GLN A 74 0.65 1.71 -15.28
N THR A 75 0.05 1.26 -14.19
CA THR A 75 -0.87 0.12 -14.21
C THR A 75 -2.34 0.50 -14.21
N HIS A 76 -2.65 1.78 -14.00
CA HIS A 76 -4.01 2.26 -13.77
C HIS A 76 -4.77 1.44 -12.72
N SER A 77 -4.05 0.92 -11.71
CA SER A 77 -4.62 0.13 -10.63
C SER A 77 -4.24 0.70 -9.27
N PRO A 78 -5.14 0.68 -8.27
CA PRO A 78 -4.83 1.08 -6.90
C PRO A 78 -3.66 0.31 -6.27
N GLN A 79 -2.89 1.02 -5.44
CA GLN A 79 -1.72 0.51 -4.73
C GLN A 79 -1.90 0.78 -3.23
N MET A 80 -1.76 -0.23 -2.40
CA MET A 80 -1.87 -0.09 -0.95
C MET A 80 -0.50 -0.05 -0.32
N ILE A 81 -0.26 0.90 0.58
CA ILE A 81 0.96 1.01 1.36
C ILE A 81 0.62 0.73 2.83
N ILE A 82 1.44 -0.06 3.49
CA ILE A 82 1.51 -0.14 4.96
C ILE A 82 2.92 0.22 5.37
N CYS A 83 3.04 1.19 6.26
CA CYS A 83 4.32 1.63 6.76
C CYS A 83 4.36 1.54 8.28
N GLY A 84 5.51 1.13 8.78
CA GLY A 84 5.80 1.18 10.21
C GLY A 84 6.21 2.58 10.63
N ASP A 85 5.81 2.96 11.83
CA ASP A 85 6.59 3.86 12.64
C ASP A 85 7.46 3.00 13.57
N THR A 86 8.79 3.16 13.50
CA THR A 86 9.71 2.39 14.36
C THR A 86 9.87 3.01 15.74
N THR A 87 9.38 4.24 15.95
CA THR A 87 9.44 4.97 17.22
C THR A 87 8.21 4.74 18.08
N GLN A 88 7.07 4.52 17.46
CA GLN A 88 5.79 4.21 18.09
C GLN A 88 5.33 2.92 17.45
N LYS A 89 5.09 1.83 18.21
CA LYS A 89 4.68 0.51 17.70
C LYS A 89 3.31 0.56 16.98
N VAL A 90 3.24 1.26 15.87
CA VAL A 90 2.05 1.68 15.16
C VAL A 90 2.33 1.50 13.69
N LEU A 91 1.34 0.96 13.00
CA LEU A 91 1.31 0.91 11.55
C LEU A 91 0.34 1.95 11.05
N TRP A 92 0.69 2.60 9.95
CA TRP A 92 -0.25 3.40 9.18
C TRP A 92 -0.36 2.83 7.78
N SER A 93 -1.51 3.03 7.16
CA SER A 93 -1.76 2.58 5.81
C SER A 93 -2.35 3.71 4.98
N THR A 94 -2.05 3.67 3.69
CA THR A 94 -2.64 4.59 2.71
C THR A 94 -2.89 3.86 1.41
N LEU A 95 -3.83 4.36 0.62
CA LEU A 95 -4.15 3.84 -0.69
C LEU A 95 -3.88 4.92 -1.74
N ILE A 96 -3.03 4.59 -2.71
CA ILE A 96 -2.79 5.42 -3.88
C ILE A 96 -3.70 4.92 -5.00
N THR A 97 -4.65 5.76 -5.41
CA THR A 97 -5.51 5.49 -6.57
C THR A 97 -5.00 6.30 -7.76
N PRO A 98 -4.90 5.70 -8.95
CA PRO A 98 -4.61 6.47 -10.15
C PRO A 98 -5.77 7.42 -10.44
N ILE A 99 -5.45 8.57 -11.03
CA ILE A 99 -6.48 9.47 -11.55
C ILE A 99 -7.17 8.72 -12.71
N ALA A 100 -8.47 8.44 -12.57
CA ALA A 100 -9.27 7.96 -13.69
C ALA A 100 -9.20 9.01 -14.81
N SER A 101 -9.05 8.57 -16.06
CA SER A 101 -9.20 9.52 -17.17
C SER A 101 -10.57 10.18 -17.03
N ARG A 102 -10.64 11.50 -17.26
CA ARG A 102 -11.80 12.37 -17.03
C ARG A 102 -13.14 11.84 -17.62
N GLN A 103 -13.10 10.86 -18.53
CA GLN A 103 -14.28 10.20 -19.10
C GLN A 103 -15.10 9.32 -18.16
N GLU A 104 -14.60 8.93 -16.97
CA GLU A 104 -15.38 8.14 -16.00
C GLU A 104 -16.09 8.99 -14.93
N MET A 105 -15.89 10.32 -14.92
CA MET A 105 -16.50 11.20 -13.91
C MET A 105 -17.88 11.75 -14.31
N ASP A 106 -18.29 11.50 -15.57
CA ASP A 106 -19.53 12.01 -16.19
C ASP A 106 -20.54 10.87 -16.55
N LEU A 107 -20.38 9.66 -15.99
CA LEU A 107 -21.34 8.54 -16.15
C LEU A 107 -21.99 8.14 -14.83
#